data_AF-A0A7W4LXU3-F1
#
_entry.id   AF-A0A7W4LXU3-F1
#
_cell.length_a   1.000
_cell.length_b   1.000
_cell.length_c   1.000
_cell.angle_alpha   90.00
_cell.angle_beta   90.00
_cell.angle_gamma   90.00
#
_symmetry.space_group_name_H-M   'P 1'
#
loop_
_entity.id
_entity.type
_entity.pdbx_description
1 polymer ?
#
loop_
_entity_poly.entity_id
_entity_poly.type
_entity_poly.pdbx_seq_one_letter_code
_entity_poly.pdbx_strand_id
1 'polypeptide(L)' 'MRKEKALDLAAFFAEFEQMMIKKNRPLIGDYCRKKMVKYCAVYLNAEGKEPIHELK' A
#
# COMPACT_ATOMS: atom_id res chain seq x y z
N MET A 1 -12.98 -0.34 -10.30
CA MET A 1 -11.57 -0.01 -10.65
C MET A 1 -10.74 0.61 -9.53
N ARG A 2 -10.98 1.85 -9.05
CA ARG A 2 -10.04 2.48 -8.05
C ARG A 2 -10.14 1.87 -6.65
N LYS A 3 -11.35 1.61 -6.16
CA LYS A 3 -11.58 0.93 -4.87
C LYS A 3 -11.05 -0.50 -4.88
N GLU A 4 -11.27 -1.25 -5.96
CA GLU A 4 -10.69 -2.59 -6.14
C GLU A 4 -9.15 -2.54 -6.12
N LYS A 5 -8.52 -1.62 -6.87
CA LYS A 5 -7.06 -1.42 -6.81
C LYS A 5 -6.56 -1.06 -5.40
N ALA A 6 -7.33 -0.29 -4.63
CA ALA A 6 -6.98 0.02 -3.24
C ALA A 6 -7.08 -1.19 -2.32
N LEU A 7 -8.05 -2.09 -2.56
CA LEU A 7 -8.22 -3.35 -1.84
C LEU A 7 -7.11 -4.35 -2.20
N ASP A 8 -6.78 -4.50 -3.48
CA ASP A 8 -5.68 -5.36 -3.94
C ASP A 8 -4.34 -4.91 -3.33
N LEU A 9 -4.11 -3.59 -3.28
CA LEU A 9 -2.92 -3.03 -2.69
C LEU A 9 -2.88 -3.25 -1.17
N ALA A 10 -4.01 -3.09 -0.48
CA ALA A 10 -4.11 -3.37 0.95
C ALA A 10 -3.85 -4.85 1.26
N ALA A 11 -4.39 -5.76 0.45
CA ALA A 11 -4.16 -7.20 0.58
C ALA A 11 -2.68 -7.56 0.41
N PHE A 12 -2.02 -7.03 -0.63
CA PHE A 12 -0.59 -7.23 -0.86
C PHE A 12 0.26 -6.78 0.33
N PHE A 13 0.01 -5.58 0.87
CA PHE A 13 0.77 -5.07 2.00
C PHE A 13 0.53 -5.87 3.28
N ALA A 14 -0.70 -6.36 3.51
CA ALA A 14 -1.01 -7.20 4.66
C ALA A 14 -0.26 -8.55 4.60
N GLU A 15 -0.23 -9.20 3.44
CA GLU A 15 0.53 -10.44 3.24
C GLU A 15 2.04 -10.21 3.44
N PHE A 16 2.55 -9.10 2.91
CA PHE A 16 3.96 -8.74 3.07
C PHE A 16 4.33 -8.44 4.53
N GLU A 17 3.50 -7.70 5.26
CA GLU A 17 3.68 -7.41 6.69
C GLU A 17 3.74 -8.72 7.49
N GLN A 18 2.79 -9.64 7.27
CA GLN A 18 2.81 -10.95 7.91
C GLN A 18 4.08 -11.75 7.58
N MET A 19 4.56 -11.71 6.33
CA MET A 19 5.83 -12.35 5.96
C MET A 19 7.02 -11.74 6.70
N MET A 20 7.05 -10.41 6.87
CA MET A 20 8.13 -9.73 7.59
C MET A 20 8.12 -10.04 9.09
N ILE A 21 6.94 -10.12 9.70
CA ILE A 21 6.78 -10.57 11.09
C ILE A 21 7.31 -12.00 11.26
N LYS A 22 6.92 -12.93 10.37
CA LYS A 22 7.42 -14.32 10.38
C LYS A 22 8.94 -14.42 10.23
N LYS A 23 9.56 -13.47 9.53
CA LYS A 23 11.03 -13.38 9.36
C LYS A 23 11.74 -12.64 10.50
N ASN A 24 11.04 -12.30 11.59
CA ASN A 24 11.55 -11.50 12.71
C ASN A 24 12.10 -10.13 12.26
N ARG A 25 11.44 -9.50 11.28
CA ARG A 25 11.76 -8.16 10.75
C ARG A 25 10.59 -7.18 11.00
N PRO A 26 10.15 -6.98 12.25
CA PRO A 26 8.95 -6.19 12.57
C PRO A 26 9.04 -4.72 12.12
N LEU A 27 10.24 -4.11 12.19
CA LEU A 27 10.46 -2.73 11.73
C LEU A 27 10.15 -2.54 10.24
N ILE A 28 10.40 -3.57 9.41
CA ILE A 28 10.05 -3.54 7.98
C ILE A 28 8.53 -3.69 7.82
N GLY A 29 7.89 -4.56 8.60
CA GLY A 29 6.44 -4.69 8.64
C GLY A 29 5.75 -3.36 8.96
N ASP A 30 6.19 -2.68 10.01
CA ASP A 30 5.67 -1.36 10.41
C ASP A 30 5.87 -0.29 9.33
N TYR A 31 7.04 -0.29 8.69
CA TYR A 31 7.32 0.61 7.56
C TYR A 31 6.35 0.35 6.39
N CYS A 32 6.14 -0.91 6.05
CA CYS A 32 5.22 -1.32 4.98
C CYS A 32 3.77 -0.96 5.29
N ARG A 33 3.31 -1.16 6.52
CA ARG A 33 1.98 -0.73 6.98
C ARG A 33 1.80 0.79 6.84
N LYS A 34 2.79 1.60 7.24
CA LYS A 34 2.76 3.06 7.06
C LYS A 34 2.69 3.46 5.58
N LYS A 35 3.40 2.76 4.70
CA LYS A 35 3.35 2.98 3.25
C LYS A 35 2.00 2.58 2.67
N MET A 36 1.45 1.43 3.04
CA MET A 36 0.12 0.96 2.63
C MET A 36 -0.93 2.04 2.86
N VAL A 37 -1.02 2.58 4.08
CA VAL A 37 -2.00 3.63 4.41
C VAL A 37 -1.85 4.83 3.48
N LYS A 38 -0.62 5.27 3.21
CA LYS A 38 -0.35 6.39 2.29
C LYS A 38 -0.79 6.09 0.86
N TYR A 39 -0.44 4.92 0.32
CA TYR A 39 -0.78 4.57 -1.06
C TYR A 39 -2.28 4.29 -1.22
N CYS A 40 -2.91 3.55 -0.31
CA CYS A 40 -4.37 3.34 -0.31
C CYS A 40 -5.11 4.68 -0.23
N ALA A 41 -4.64 5.62 0.60
CA ALA A 41 -5.21 6.96 0.65
C ALA A 41 -5.11 7.71 -0.69
N VAL A 42 -4.04 7.54 -1.47
CA VAL A 42 -3.96 8.11 -2.84
C VAL A 42 -5.03 7.52 -3.75
N TYR A 43 -5.23 6.20 -3.75
CA TYR A 43 -6.25 5.57 -4.59
C TYR A 43 -7.69 5.87 -4.16
N LEU A 44 -7.90 6.10 -2.86
CA LEU A 44 -9.21 6.44 -2.28
C LEU A 44 -9.54 7.94 -2.42
N ASN A 45 -8.54 8.83 -2.29
CA ASN A 45 -8.70 10.28 -2.34
C ASN A 45 -8.39 10.90 -3.71
N ALA A 46 -7.99 10.10 -4.71
CA ALA A 46 -7.90 10.55 -6.10
C ALA A 46 -9.32 10.76 -6.66
N GLU A 47 -10.00 11.81 -6.21
CA GLU A 47 -11.08 12.46 -6.93
C GLU A 47 -10.44 13.32 -8.04
N GLY A 48 -10.62 12.91 -9.29
CA GLY A 48 -10.42 13.79 -10.45
C GLY A 48 -9.00 14.15 -10.90
N LYS A 49 -7.91 13.69 -10.26
CA LYS A 49 -6.54 13.86 -10.80
C LYS A 49 -5.95 12.54 -11.24
N GLU A 50 -5.67 12.42 -12.54
CA GLU A 50 -5.02 11.25 -13.11
C GLU A 50 -3.69 10.94 -12.40
N PRO A 51 -3.33 9.66 -12.27
CA PRO A 51 -2.11 9.27 -11.60
C PRO A 51 -0.92 9.73 -12.43
N ILE A 52 -0.14 10.66 -11.88
CA ILE A 52 1.12 11.14 -12.45
C ILE A 52 2.05 9.94 -12.58
N HIS A 53 2.08 9.34 -13.78
CA HIS A 53 3.14 8.44 -14.19
C HIS A 53 4.34 9.30 -14.55
N GLU A 54 5.18 9.63 -13.55
CA GLU A 54 6.57 9.98 -13.81
C GLU A 54 7.43 9.42 -12.67
N LEU A 55 7.75 8.13 -12.78
CA LEU A 55 9.02 7.62 -12.27
C LEU A 55 10.04 7.92 -13.36
N LYS A 56 10.80 9.01 -13.18
CA LYS A 56 12.09 9.24 -13.83
C LYS A 56 13.18 8.49 -13.07
#